data_AF-A0A419J1K8-F1
#
_entry.id   AF-A0A419J1K8-F1
#
_cell.length_a   1.000
_cell.length_b   1.000
_cell.length_c   1.000
_cell.angle_alpha   90.00
_cell.angle_beta   90.00
_cell.angle_gamma   90.00
#
_symmetry.space_group_name_H-M   'P 1'
#
loop_
_entity.id
_entity.type
_entity.pdbx_description
1 polymer ?
#
loop_
_entity_poly.entity_id
_entity_poly.type
_entity_poly.pdbx_seq_one_letter_code
_entity_poly.pdbx_strand_id
1 'polypeptide(L)'
;MDNSSLIKSRFTVLLMQANAADKHGFKAWVFHPGMMFNAQGKWWGDCGRRSRPHEGLDLCLYRNRQNRIVRLTEGTAVPAMFDGVVVKIIDDFLGKSVFIDHSVSGSQPFCSIYGHTIPQPGLEAGCRVKEGDIIAAIADTGRSKTGLLPHLHISLGLLSGKTSYDSMDWETIGNPDIITLIDPIGIIGGDYAIQDSIIHFLPDR
;
A
#
# COMPACT_ATOMS: atom_id res chain seq x y z
N MET A 1 -6.65 -27.34 -5.31
CA MET A 1 -7.65 -26.52 -6.03
C MET A 1 -6.89 -25.35 -6.60
N ASP A 2 -6.51 -25.48 -7.86
CA ASP A 2 -5.85 -24.43 -8.64
C ASP A 2 -6.94 -23.69 -9.39
N ASN A 3 -7.26 -22.46 -8.94
CA ASN A 3 -8.02 -21.49 -9.72
C ASN A 3 -7.97 -20.10 -9.05
N SER A 4 -6.89 -19.38 -9.26
CA SER A 4 -6.95 -17.92 -9.22
C SER A 4 -6.04 -17.42 -10.31
N SER A 5 -6.63 -17.06 -11.45
CA SER A 5 -6.05 -16.01 -12.28
C SER A 5 -5.97 -14.76 -11.39
N LEU A 6 -4.90 -14.64 -10.61
CA LEU A 6 -4.65 -13.48 -9.77
C LEU A 6 -4.80 -12.26 -10.68
N ILE A 7 -5.78 -11.40 -10.36
CA ILE A 7 -6.00 -10.16 -11.09
C ILE A 7 -4.73 -9.34 -10.89
N LYS A 8 -3.81 -9.41 -11.84
CA LYS A 8 -2.62 -8.56 -11.83
C LYS A 8 -3.09 -7.17 -12.21
N SER A 9 -2.99 -6.25 -11.25
CA SER A 9 -3.23 -4.84 -11.50
C SER A 9 -2.10 -4.23 -12.33
N ARG A 10 -2.36 -3.05 -12.90
CA ARG A 10 -1.32 -2.21 -13.51
C ARG A 10 -0.71 -1.24 -12.49
N PHE A 11 -0.96 -1.44 -11.19
CA PHE A 11 -0.67 -0.45 -10.15
C PHE A 11 0.78 0.02 -10.14
N THR A 12 1.76 -0.90 -10.14
CA THR A 12 3.17 -0.51 -10.19
C THR A 12 3.49 0.33 -11.43
N VAL A 13 2.96 -0.02 -12.60
CA VAL A 13 3.18 0.75 -13.83
C VAL A 13 2.59 2.15 -13.70
N LEU A 14 1.36 2.26 -13.23
CA LEU A 14 0.65 3.53 -13.07
C LEU A 14 1.33 4.43 -12.03
N LEU A 15 1.75 3.86 -10.90
CA LEU A 15 2.49 4.57 -9.86
C LEU A 15 3.80 5.13 -10.41
N MET A 16 4.55 4.35 -11.20
CA MET A 16 5.81 4.82 -11.79
C MET A 16 5.58 5.89 -12.87
N GLN A 17 4.53 5.77 -13.67
CA GLN A 17 4.15 6.75 -14.69
C GLN A 17 3.75 8.09 -14.08
N ALA A 18 2.91 8.07 -13.03
CA ALA A 18 2.43 9.26 -12.35
C ALA A 18 3.55 10.09 -11.72
N ASN A 19 4.67 9.45 -11.35
CA ASN A 19 5.77 10.08 -10.60
C ASN A 19 7.01 10.34 -11.45
N ALA A 20 6.90 10.26 -12.78
CA ALA A 20 8.02 10.45 -13.71
C ALA A 20 9.28 9.63 -13.34
N ALA A 21 9.10 8.46 -12.72
CA ALA A 21 10.19 7.53 -12.40
C ALA A 21 10.88 6.95 -13.66
N ASP A 22 10.43 7.37 -14.84
CA ASP A 22 10.81 6.91 -16.17
C ASP A 22 12.22 7.36 -16.63
N LYS A 23 12.80 8.44 -16.08
CA LYS A 23 14.14 8.90 -16.54
C LYS A 23 15.23 7.83 -16.41
N HIS A 24 15.13 6.99 -15.39
CA HIS A 24 16.01 5.82 -15.19
C HIS A 24 15.24 4.50 -15.11
N GLY A 25 13.92 4.56 -15.31
CA GLY A 25 12.98 3.44 -15.33
C GLY A 25 12.83 2.69 -14.01
N PHE A 26 11.74 1.92 -13.90
CA PHE A 26 11.55 0.91 -12.86
C PHE A 26 12.11 -0.44 -13.32
N LYS A 27 12.75 -1.18 -12.42
CA LYS A 27 13.18 -2.57 -12.62
C LYS A 27 12.47 -3.52 -11.66
N ALA A 28 12.52 -3.26 -10.36
CA ALA A 28 11.89 -4.12 -9.35
C ALA A 28 11.69 -3.36 -8.03
N TRP A 29 10.68 -3.73 -7.27
CA TRP A 29 10.55 -3.34 -5.87
C TRP A 29 11.69 -3.94 -5.04
N VAL A 30 12.11 -3.23 -4.00
CA VAL A 30 13.09 -3.72 -3.02
C VAL A 30 12.44 -3.67 -1.66
N PHE A 31 12.25 -4.84 -1.05
CA PHE A 31 11.65 -4.96 0.27
C PHE A 31 12.67 -5.37 1.31
N HIS A 32 12.50 -4.87 2.53
CA HIS A 32 13.04 -5.51 3.72
C HIS A 32 12.02 -6.53 4.25
N PRO A 33 12.43 -7.65 4.89
CA PRO A 33 11.49 -8.66 5.38
C PRO A 33 10.33 -8.11 6.22
N GLY A 34 10.59 -7.10 7.05
CA GLY A 34 9.56 -6.45 7.88
C GLY A 34 8.48 -5.65 7.13
N MET A 35 8.70 -5.32 5.84
CA MET A 35 7.76 -4.59 4.98
C MET A 35 6.73 -5.51 4.31
N MET A 36 6.95 -6.83 4.37
CA MET A 36 6.14 -7.81 3.66
C MET A 36 4.83 -8.11 4.39
N PHE A 37 3.84 -8.61 3.67
CA PHE A 37 2.59 -9.10 4.24
C PHE A 37 2.86 -10.24 5.23
N ASN A 38 2.12 -10.29 6.32
CA ASN A 38 2.30 -11.21 7.44
C ASN A 38 3.67 -11.15 8.15
N ALA A 39 4.50 -10.15 7.86
CA ALA A 39 5.78 -10.00 8.54
C ALA A 39 5.57 -9.73 10.04
N GLN A 40 6.28 -10.49 10.87
CA GLN A 40 6.27 -10.36 12.33
C GLN A 40 7.29 -9.33 12.84
N GLY A 41 8.30 -9.01 12.02
CA GLY A 41 9.32 -8.02 12.34
C GLY A 41 8.89 -6.61 11.94
N LYS A 42 9.36 -5.62 12.69
CA LYS A 42 9.36 -4.22 12.26
C LYS A 42 10.54 -4.01 11.32
N TRP A 43 10.36 -3.11 10.35
CA TRP A 43 11.47 -2.59 9.54
C TRP A 43 11.86 -1.17 9.96
N TRP A 44 11.31 -0.68 11.07
CA TRP A 44 11.57 0.65 11.62
C TRP A 44 11.96 0.59 13.08
N GLY A 45 12.41 1.72 13.62
CA GLY A 45 12.76 1.86 15.03
C GLY A 45 13.89 0.91 15.45
N ASP A 46 13.55 -0.05 16.30
CA ASP A 46 14.44 -1.06 16.87
C ASP A 46 14.48 -2.37 16.04
N CYS A 47 13.74 -2.44 14.94
CA CYS A 47 13.52 -3.68 14.18
C CYS A 47 12.99 -4.83 15.06
N GLY A 48 12.29 -4.52 16.16
CA GLY A 48 11.71 -5.49 17.07
C GLY A 48 10.51 -6.23 16.49
N ARG A 49 9.80 -6.98 17.33
CA ARG A 49 8.59 -7.71 16.90
C ARG A 49 7.33 -6.85 16.98
N ARG A 50 6.39 -7.12 16.09
CA ARG A 50 5.03 -6.57 16.13
C ARG A 50 4.13 -7.44 17.01
N SER A 51 3.09 -6.84 17.59
CA SER A 51 2.04 -7.58 18.31
C SER A 51 1.08 -8.31 17.36
N ARG A 52 0.94 -7.81 16.13
CA ARG A 52 0.16 -8.40 15.04
C ARG A 52 1.03 -8.51 13.78
N PRO A 53 0.82 -9.52 12.93
CA PRO A 53 1.46 -9.58 11.62
C PRO A 53 1.18 -8.32 10.82
N HIS A 54 2.09 -7.96 9.92
CA HIS A 54 1.87 -6.83 9.02
C HIS A 54 0.69 -7.09 8.06
N GLU A 55 -0.27 -6.18 8.04
CA GLU A 55 -1.57 -6.35 7.35
C GLU A 55 -1.50 -6.08 5.83
N GLY A 56 -0.35 -5.58 5.33
CA GLY A 56 -0.18 -5.19 3.93
C GLY A 56 1.28 -5.19 3.48
N LEU A 57 1.58 -4.35 2.49
CA LEU A 57 2.95 -4.06 2.02
C LEU A 57 3.32 -2.61 2.25
N ASP A 58 4.58 -2.38 2.59
CA ASP A 58 5.14 -1.03 2.66
C ASP A 58 6.05 -0.77 1.45
N LEU A 59 5.61 0.12 0.56
CA LEU A 59 6.30 0.49 -0.68
C LEU A 59 7.09 1.78 -0.45
N CYS A 60 8.42 1.70 -0.47
CA CYS A 60 9.29 2.88 -0.40
C CYS A 60 10.60 2.78 -1.18
N LEU A 61 11.03 1.58 -1.59
CA LEU A 61 12.31 1.39 -2.27
C LEU A 61 12.09 0.62 -3.57
N TYR A 62 12.70 1.08 -4.65
CA TYR A 62 12.74 0.35 -5.90
C TYR A 62 14.11 0.41 -6.54
N ARG A 63 14.47 -0.63 -7.29
CA ARG A 63 15.64 -0.67 -8.14
C ARG A 63 15.26 -0.09 -9.50
N ASN A 64 16.05 0.85 -10.00
CA ASN A 64 15.90 1.38 -11.35
C ASN A 64 16.64 0.51 -12.40
N ARG A 65 16.53 0.85 -13.69
CA ARG A 65 17.20 0.08 -14.77
C ARG A 65 18.73 0.21 -14.76
N GLN A 66 19.27 1.19 -14.04
CA GLN A 66 20.70 1.35 -13.78
C GLN A 66 21.16 0.58 -12.53
N ASN A 67 20.31 -0.28 -11.95
CA ASN A 67 20.54 -1.03 -10.71
C ASN A 67 20.76 -0.16 -9.45
N ARG A 68 20.43 1.13 -9.49
CA ARG A 68 20.43 1.99 -8.30
C ARG A 68 19.15 1.78 -7.51
N ILE A 69 19.27 1.80 -6.19
CA ILE A 69 18.11 1.81 -5.30
C ILE A 69 17.65 3.25 -5.14
N VAL A 70 16.38 3.49 -5.42
CA VAL A 70 15.71 4.78 -5.39
C VAL A 70 14.61 4.71 -4.34
N ARG A 71 14.41 5.83 -3.63
CA ARG A 71 13.38 5.97 -2.61
C ARG A 71 12.16 6.68 -3.18
N LEU A 72 10.97 6.21 -2.83
CA LEU A 72 9.78 7.05 -2.90
C LEU A 72 9.91 8.15 -1.85
N THR A 73 9.36 9.32 -2.13
CA THR A 73 9.41 10.48 -1.24
C THR A 73 8.01 10.89 -0.82
N GLU A 74 7.92 11.74 0.19
CA GLU A 74 6.70 12.52 0.42
C GLU A 74 6.25 13.21 -0.88
N GLY A 75 4.94 13.35 -1.05
CA GLY A 75 4.36 13.92 -2.25
C GLY A 75 4.30 12.97 -3.46
N THR A 76 4.89 11.77 -3.39
CA THR A 76 4.74 10.74 -4.44
C THR A 76 3.25 10.47 -4.66
N ALA A 77 2.75 10.71 -5.87
CA ALA A 77 1.37 10.53 -6.26
C ALA A 77 0.97 9.04 -6.22
N VAL A 78 -0.18 8.73 -5.63
CA VAL A 78 -0.70 7.38 -5.47
C VAL A 78 -1.95 7.23 -6.35
N PRO A 79 -1.91 6.40 -7.40
CA PRO A 79 -3.07 6.11 -8.23
C PRO A 79 -4.00 5.08 -7.58
N ALA A 80 -5.27 5.07 -7.95
CA ALA A 80 -6.16 3.94 -7.64
C ALA A 80 -5.71 2.68 -8.39
N MET A 81 -5.63 1.55 -7.69
CA MET A 81 -5.25 0.25 -8.25
C MET A 81 -6.27 -0.31 -9.22
N PHE A 82 -7.56 -0.07 -8.98
CA PHE A 82 -8.68 -0.51 -9.80
C PHE A 82 -9.79 0.53 -9.76
N ASP A 83 -10.71 0.44 -10.71
CA ASP A 83 -12.00 1.12 -10.64
C ASP A 83 -12.70 0.82 -9.30
N GLY A 84 -13.37 1.81 -8.73
CA GLY A 84 -14.05 1.61 -7.45
C GLY A 84 -14.78 2.82 -6.94
N VAL A 85 -15.23 2.71 -5.70
CA VAL A 85 -15.87 3.77 -4.93
C VAL A 85 -15.07 3.96 -3.65
N VAL A 86 -14.68 5.20 -3.37
CA VAL A 86 -14.12 5.55 -2.06
C VAL A 86 -15.23 5.35 -1.03
N VAL A 87 -15.02 4.47 -0.07
CA VAL A 87 -16.03 4.13 0.95
C VAL A 87 -15.71 4.73 2.31
N LYS A 88 -14.44 5.05 2.55
CA LYS A 88 -13.99 5.62 3.82
C LYS A 88 -12.68 6.37 3.67
N ILE A 89 -12.52 7.43 4.44
CA ILE A 89 -11.24 8.08 4.68
C ILE A 89 -11.12 8.27 6.20
N ILE A 90 -10.05 7.78 6.80
CA ILE A 90 -9.80 7.90 8.25
C ILE A 90 -8.43 8.54 8.50
N ASP A 91 -8.27 9.17 9.66
CA ASP A 91 -6.94 9.53 10.14
C ASP A 91 -6.15 8.26 10.50
N ASP A 92 -4.86 8.25 10.18
CA ASP A 92 -3.90 7.24 10.62
C ASP A 92 -2.68 7.88 11.28
N PHE A 93 -1.74 7.07 11.75
CA PHE A 93 -0.62 7.57 12.56
C PHE A 93 0.42 8.39 11.77
N LEU A 94 0.41 8.38 10.43
CA LEU A 94 1.30 9.17 9.56
C LEU A 94 0.55 10.12 8.61
N GLY A 95 -0.77 10.05 8.54
CA GLY A 95 -1.58 10.86 7.64
C GLY A 95 -3.03 10.40 7.65
N LYS A 96 -3.53 10.03 6.48
CA LYS A 96 -4.86 9.46 6.30
C LYS A 96 -4.81 8.18 5.48
N SER A 97 -5.77 7.32 5.73
CA SER A 97 -5.99 6.09 4.98
C SER A 97 -7.24 6.20 4.11
N VAL A 98 -7.13 5.82 2.84
CA VAL A 98 -8.24 5.80 1.87
C VAL A 98 -8.67 4.36 1.63
N PHE A 99 -9.96 4.08 1.80
CA PHE A 99 -10.56 2.76 1.57
C PHE A 99 -11.38 2.82 0.28
N ILE A 100 -11.14 1.87 -0.62
CA ILE A 100 -11.82 1.79 -1.91
C ILE A 100 -12.44 0.41 -2.06
N ASP A 101 -13.75 0.40 -2.28
CA ASP A 101 -14.51 -0.79 -2.66
C ASP A 101 -14.44 -0.97 -4.18
N HIS A 102 -14.06 -2.17 -4.59
CA HIS A 102 -13.95 -2.60 -5.98
C HIS A 102 -15.03 -3.60 -6.37
N SER A 103 -16.02 -3.81 -5.51
CA SER A 103 -17.13 -4.72 -5.76
C SER A 103 -17.93 -4.25 -6.97
N VAL A 104 -17.69 -4.88 -8.12
CA VAL A 104 -18.54 -4.76 -9.30
C VAL A 104 -19.63 -5.84 -9.19
N SER A 105 -20.83 -5.56 -9.69
CA SER A 105 -21.94 -6.51 -9.64
C SER A 105 -21.52 -7.91 -10.15
N GLY A 106 -21.59 -8.92 -9.27
CA GLY A 106 -21.27 -10.32 -9.58
C GLY A 106 -19.83 -10.77 -9.27
N SER A 107 -18.91 -9.89 -8.86
CA SER A 107 -17.57 -10.29 -8.38
C SER A 107 -17.55 -10.54 -6.87
N GLN A 108 -16.54 -11.27 -6.39
CA GLN A 108 -16.29 -11.38 -4.95
C GLN A 108 -16.00 -9.97 -4.40
N PRO A 109 -16.62 -9.58 -3.26
CA PRO A 109 -16.36 -8.28 -2.66
C PRO A 109 -14.89 -8.10 -2.29
N PHE A 110 -14.30 -7.03 -2.80
CA PHE A 110 -12.85 -6.80 -2.76
C PHE A 110 -12.58 -5.33 -2.47
N CYS A 111 -11.64 -5.04 -1.58
CA CYS A 111 -11.25 -3.67 -1.26
C CYS A 111 -9.74 -3.47 -1.20
N SER A 112 -9.33 -2.23 -1.45
CA SER A 112 -7.98 -1.75 -1.19
C SER A 112 -7.98 -0.65 -0.13
N ILE A 113 -6.90 -0.61 0.66
CA ILE A 113 -6.67 0.37 1.71
C ILE A 113 -5.29 0.98 1.47
N TYR A 114 -5.23 2.29 1.26
CA TYR A 114 -4.00 3.06 1.03
C TYR A 114 -3.71 3.88 2.27
N GLY A 115 -2.73 3.47 3.08
CA GLY A 115 -2.33 4.12 4.32
C GLY A 115 -1.17 5.09 4.15
N HIS A 116 -1.03 6.01 5.10
CA HIS A 116 0.06 6.99 5.18
C HIS A 116 0.07 7.97 4.02
N THR A 117 -1.12 8.48 3.71
CA THR A 117 -1.34 9.35 2.56
C THR A 117 -1.95 10.70 2.93
N ILE A 118 -1.88 11.63 1.98
CA ILE A 118 -2.64 12.87 1.94
C ILE A 118 -3.61 12.74 0.76
N PRO A 119 -4.92 12.51 1.00
CA PRO A 119 -5.93 12.39 -0.04
C PRO A 119 -5.97 13.65 -0.93
N GLN A 120 -6.29 13.47 -2.20
CA GLN A 120 -6.47 14.60 -3.13
C GLN A 120 -7.59 15.54 -2.65
N PRO A 121 -7.49 16.85 -2.91
CA PRO A 121 -8.56 17.79 -2.61
C PRO A 121 -9.88 17.37 -3.26
N GLY A 122 -10.95 17.31 -2.46
CA GLY A 122 -12.28 16.90 -2.93
C GLY A 122 -12.50 15.39 -3.01
N LEU A 123 -11.52 14.55 -2.64
CA LEU A 123 -11.76 13.13 -2.47
C LEU A 123 -12.50 12.86 -1.15
N GLU A 124 -13.67 12.23 -1.24
CA GLU A 124 -14.52 11.90 -0.10
C GLU A 124 -15.25 10.57 -0.31
N ALA A 125 -15.89 10.05 0.74
CA ALA A 125 -16.70 8.84 0.63
C ALA A 125 -17.86 9.05 -0.36
N GLY A 126 -18.08 8.06 -1.23
CA GLY A 126 -19.02 8.11 -2.35
C GLY A 126 -18.39 8.49 -3.69
N CYS A 127 -17.17 9.05 -3.71
CA CYS A 127 -16.47 9.36 -4.96
C CYS A 127 -16.18 8.08 -5.76
N ARG A 128 -16.50 8.11 -7.06
CA ARG A 128 -16.08 7.08 -8.01
C ARG A 128 -14.67 7.40 -8.50
N VAL A 129 -13.82 6.38 -8.58
CA VAL A 129 -12.48 6.48 -9.14
C VAL A 129 -12.29 5.46 -10.24
N LYS A 130 -11.42 5.78 -11.19
CA LYS A 130 -10.92 4.88 -12.24
C LYS A 130 -9.52 4.39 -11.92
N GLU A 131 -9.18 3.21 -12.41
CA GLU A 131 -7.80 2.73 -12.40
C GLU A 131 -6.87 3.82 -12.94
N GLY A 132 -5.85 4.20 -12.16
CA GLY A 132 -4.88 5.23 -12.53
C GLY A 132 -5.23 6.65 -12.07
N ASP A 133 -6.46 6.94 -11.64
CA ASP A 133 -6.80 8.24 -11.05
C ASP A 133 -5.92 8.48 -9.83
N ILE A 134 -5.30 9.66 -9.72
CA ILE A 134 -4.53 10.01 -8.53
C ILE A 134 -5.51 10.27 -7.39
N ILE A 135 -5.42 9.45 -6.34
CA ILE A 135 -6.32 9.51 -5.17
C ILE A 135 -5.64 10.18 -3.98
N ALA A 136 -4.31 10.13 -3.91
CA ALA A 136 -3.57 10.68 -2.79
C ALA A 136 -2.11 10.95 -3.15
N ALA A 137 -1.35 11.46 -2.19
CA ALA A 137 0.10 11.48 -2.22
C ALA A 137 0.67 10.84 -0.93
N ILE A 138 1.88 10.29 -0.96
CA ILE A 138 2.56 9.79 0.24
C ILE A 138 2.75 10.94 1.24
N ALA A 139 2.36 10.71 2.49
CA ALA A 139 2.47 11.69 3.56
C ALA A 139 3.92 11.92 4.01
N ASP A 140 4.18 13.11 4.55
CA ASP A 140 5.45 13.44 5.21
C ASP A 140 5.56 12.67 6.54
N THR A 141 6.65 11.90 6.68
CA THR A 141 6.94 11.07 7.85
C THR A 141 7.93 11.72 8.82
N GLY A 142 8.46 12.91 8.50
CA GLY A 142 9.43 13.67 9.28
C GLY A 142 8.91 14.15 10.64
N ARG A 143 7.59 14.17 10.83
CA ARG A 143 6.97 14.40 12.15
C ARG A 143 6.94 13.16 13.04
N SER A 144 7.18 11.97 12.49
CA SER A 144 7.17 10.73 13.24
C SER A 144 8.50 10.52 13.96
N LYS A 145 8.45 10.19 15.26
CA LYS A 145 9.64 9.89 16.08
C LYS A 145 10.28 8.54 15.73
N THR A 146 9.75 7.82 14.74
CA THR A 146 10.12 6.44 14.41
C THR A 146 11.24 6.34 13.38
N GLY A 147 11.60 7.46 12.72
CA GLY A 147 12.62 7.48 11.67
C GLY A 147 12.22 6.68 10.43
N LEU A 148 10.91 6.56 10.18
CA LEU A 148 10.37 5.88 9.01
C LEU A 148 10.71 6.66 7.74
N LEU A 149 11.07 5.94 6.69
CA LEU A 149 11.08 6.52 5.34
C LEU A 149 9.63 6.81 4.91
N PRO A 150 9.37 7.88 4.13
CA PRO A 150 8.11 8.03 3.44
C PRO A 150 7.79 6.76 2.63
N HIS A 151 6.62 6.20 2.86
CA HIS A 151 6.18 4.95 2.24
C HIS A 151 4.68 4.94 2.05
N LEU A 152 4.22 4.17 1.07
CA LEU A 152 2.83 3.82 0.92
C LEU A 152 2.60 2.47 1.60
N HIS A 153 1.72 2.43 2.60
CA HIS A 153 1.17 1.18 3.09
C HIS A 153 -0.02 0.77 2.23
N ILE A 154 -0.05 -0.47 1.73
CA ILE A 154 -1.19 -0.99 0.98
C ILE A 154 -1.66 -2.33 1.53
N SER A 155 -2.93 -2.37 1.92
CA SER A 155 -3.63 -3.60 2.32
C SER A 155 -4.72 -3.94 1.30
N LEU A 156 -4.88 -5.22 1.02
CA LEU A 156 -5.92 -5.75 0.14
C LEU A 156 -6.72 -6.81 0.89
N GLY A 157 -8.01 -6.88 0.67
CA GLY A 157 -8.79 -7.94 1.28
C GLY A 157 -10.13 -8.23 0.63
N LEU A 158 -10.62 -9.42 0.92
CA LEU A 158 -11.92 -9.93 0.50
C LEU A 158 -12.90 -9.67 1.64
N LEU A 159 -14.01 -8.98 1.36
CA LEU A 159 -15.00 -8.68 2.39
C LEU A 159 -15.85 -9.91 2.67
N SER A 160 -16.16 -10.12 3.95
CA SER A 160 -17.08 -11.17 4.37
C SER A 160 -18.53 -10.67 4.27
N GLY A 161 -19.23 -11.00 3.17
CA GLY A 161 -20.67 -10.76 3.04
C GLY A 161 -21.14 -9.32 3.31
N LYS A 162 -22.21 -9.13 4.12
CA LYS A 162 -22.84 -7.84 4.44
C LYS A 162 -22.02 -6.97 5.41
N THR A 163 -20.71 -6.94 5.26
CA THR A 163 -19.86 -6.13 6.14
C THR A 163 -20.01 -4.65 5.80
N SER A 164 -20.25 -3.80 6.82
CA SER A 164 -20.19 -2.35 6.68
C SER A 164 -18.77 -1.83 6.90
N TYR A 165 -18.32 -0.94 6.02
CA TYR A 165 -17.06 -0.20 6.16
C TYR A 165 -17.02 0.71 7.41
N ASP A 166 -18.17 1.03 8.00
CA ASP A 166 -18.25 1.91 9.19
C ASP A 166 -17.40 1.38 10.35
N SER A 167 -17.35 0.06 10.52
CA SER A 167 -16.60 -0.61 11.57
C SER A 167 -15.12 -0.91 11.24
N MET A 168 -14.67 -0.61 10.02
CA MET A 168 -13.30 -0.90 9.58
C MET A 168 -12.32 0.23 9.92
N ASP A 169 -11.28 -0.09 10.66
CA ASP A 169 -10.12 0.76 10.92
C ASP A 169 -8.88 -0.12 11.15
N TRP A 170 -7.72 0.50 11.43
CA TRP A 170 -6.47 -0.23 11.67
C TRP A 170 -6.52 -1.16 12.89
N GLU A 171 -7.47 -1.00 13.82
CA GLU A 171 -7.66 -1.92 14.94
C GLU A 171 -8.48 -3.15 14.55
N THR A 172 -9.39 -3.03 13.57
CA THR A 172 -10.32 -4.08 13.17
C THR A 172 -9.98 -4.79 11.86
N ILE A 173 -9.09 -4.25 11.00
CA ILE A 173 -8.77 -4.86 9.70
C ILE A 173 -8.09 -6.24 9.79
N GLY A 174 -7.51 -6.58 10.95
CA GLY A 174 -7.01 -7.92 11.22
C GLY A 174 -8.10 -8.96 11.58
N ASN A 175 -9.37 -8.56 11.65
CA ASN A 175 -10.48 -9.44 12.02
C ASN A 175 -11.02 -10.21 10.78
N PRO A 176 -10.87 -11.54 10.71
CA PRO A 176 -11.34 -12.34 9.59
C PRO A 176 -12.87 -12.36 9.43
N ASP A 177 -13.62 -12.03 10.48
CA ASP A 177 -15.08 -11.91 10.43
C ASP A 177 -15.55 -10.63 9.72
N ILE A 178 -14.61 -9.74 9.38
CA ILE A 178 -14.85 -8.48 8.67
C ILE A 178 -14.21 -8.57 7.28
N ILE A 179 -12.91 -8.84 7.24
CA ILE A 179 -12.10 -8.86 6.02
C ILE A 179 -11.07 -9.98 6.07
N THR A 180 -10.96 -10.74 4.99
CA THR A 180 -9.85 -11.67 4.78
C THR A 180 -8.76 -10.96 3.98
N LEU A 181 -7.68 -10.56 4.66
CA LEU A 181 -6.54 -9.93 4.01
C LEU A 181 -5.83 -10.91 3.06
N ILE A 182 -5.41 -10.41 1.91
CA ILE A 182 -4.69 -11.17 0.89
C ILE A 182 -3.34 -10.50 0.60
N ASP A 183 -2.34 -11.31 0.25
CA ASP A 183 -1.00 -10.80 -0.03
C ASP A 183 -1.00 -9.87 -1.25
N PRO A 184 -0.72 -8.56 -1.08
CA PRO A 184 -0.74 -7.63 -2.20
C PRO A 184 0.37 -7.89 -3.23
N ILE A 185 1.44 -8.63 -2.90
CA ILE A 185 2.58 -8.83 -3.80
C ILE A 185 2.19 -9.54 -5.09
N GLY A 186 1.18 -10.42 -5.03
CA GLY A 186 0.65 -11.14 -6.18
C GLY A 186 -0.22 -10.27 -7.10
N ILE A 187 -0.60 -9.06 -6.66
CA ILE A 187 -1.62 -8.21 -7.28
C ILE A 187 -1.05 -6.88 -7.78
N ILE A 188 -0.15 -6.23 -7.02
CA ILE A 188 0.40 -4.89 -7.36
C ILE A 188 1.16 -4.85 -8.69
N GLY A 189 1.62 -6.01 -9.17
CA GLY A 189 2.40 -6.16 -10.39
C GLY A 189 3.85 -5.67 -10.26
N GLY A 190 4.71 -6.08 -11.19
CA GLY A 190 6.15 -5.76 -11.19
C GLY A 190 7.00 -6.79 -10.45
N ASP A 191 8.28 -6.87 -10.82
CA ASP A 191 9.25 -7.72 -10.16
C ASP A 191 9.59 -7.18 -8.76
N TYR A 192 10.07 -8.04 -7.87
CA TYR A 192 10.55 -7.64 -6.55
C TYR A 192 11.75 -8.47 -6.10
N ALA A 193 12.47 -7.93 -5.12
CA ALA A 193 13.50 -8.64 -4.37
C ALA A 193 13.40 -8.29 -2.88
N ILE A 194 13.69 -9.27 -2.02
CA ILE A 194 13.80 -9.07 -0.58
C ILE A 194 15.29 -8.93 -0.23
N GLN A 195 15.64 -7.97 0.61
CA GLN A 195 17.00 -7.72 1.09
C GLN A 195 17.02 -7.59 2.62
N ASP A 196 17.87 -8.37 3.27
CA ASP A 196 17.93 -8.47 4.74
C ASP A 196 18.57 -7.25 5.42
N SER A 197 19.33 -6.43 4.70
CA SER A 197 20.01 -5.26 5.27
C SER A 197 19.22 -3.98 5.00
N ILE A 198 18.59 -3.40 6.02
CA ILE A 198 18.01 -2.05 5.93
C ILE A 198 19.03 -0.93 6.14
N ILE A 199 20.23 -1.29 6.63
CA ILE A 199 21.27 -0.39 7.14
C ILE A 199 21.78 0.60 6.09
N HIS A 200 21.71 0.25 4.80
CA HIS A 200 22.11 1.18 3.71
C HIS A 200 21.01 2.18 3.32
N PHE A 201 19.81 2.11 3.93
CA PHE A 201 18.64 2.87 3.48
C PHE A 201 18.05 3.80 4.53
N LEU A 202 18.38 3.64 5.81
CA LEU A 202 18.02 4.60 6.85
C LEU A 202 18.97 5.81 6.77
N PRO A 203 18.50 7.05 7.02
CA PRO A 203 19.40 8.17 7.18
C PRO A 203 20.39 7.89 8.33
N ASP A 204 21.63 8.36 8.17
CA ASP A 204 22.61 8.35 9.27
C ASP A 204 21.96 9.03 10.48
N ARG A 205 21.93 8.31 11.61
CA ARG A 205 21.36 8.82 12.88
C ARG A 205 22.26 9.92 13.47
#